data_AF-A0A0F9CHB8-F1
#
_entry.id   AF-A0A0F9CHB8-F1
#
_cell.length_a   1.000
_cell.length_b   1.000
_cell.length_c   1.000
_cell.angle_alpha   90.00
_cell.angle_beta   90.00
_cell.angle_gamma   90.00
#
_symmetry.space_group_name_H-M   'P 1'
#
loop_
_entity.id
_entity.type
_entity.pdbx_description
1 polymer ?
#
loop_
_entity_poly.entity_id
_entity_poly.type
_entity_poly.pdbx_seq_one_letter_code
_entity_poly.pdbx_strand_id
1 'polypeptide(L)'
;MNRDTFLAEIKEIELKRYDLLIGKSHDYATDDALSNFKRMNILCKTLDIDVRRSAGDCARFLQVLKLDRKCNLLSKGVEPKNESIKDTVMDEHNYIDLAYGCDIERGICYDK
;
A
#
# COMPACT_ATOMS: atom_id res chain seq x y z
N MET A 1 -18.16 28.40 11.08
CA MET A 1 -17.34 27.71 12.11
C MET A 1 -16.47 28.76 12.79
N ASN A 2 -16.46 28.84 14.13
CA ASN A 2 -15.58 29.78 14.84
C ASN A 2 -14.20 29.16 15.10
N ARG A 3 -13.24 29.95 15.58
CA ARG A 3 -11.86 29.52 15.82
C ARG A 3 -11.78 28.32 16.78
N ASP A 4 -12.55 28.34 17.87
CA ASP A 4 -12.48 27.31 18.90
C ASP A 4 -13.04 25.97 18.40
N THR A 5 -14.15 26.02 17.68
CA THR A 5 -14.71 24.85 16.99
C THR A 5 -13.71 24.29 15.97
N PHE A 6 -13.08 25.14 15.16
CA PHE A 6 -12.08 24.69 14.19
C PHE A 6 -10.88 24.01 14.87
N LEU A 7 -10.34 24.59 15.94
CA LEU A 7 -9.19 24.01 16.65
C LEU A 7 -9.54 22.70 17.36
N ALA A 8 -10.76 22.58 17.89
CA ALA A 8 -11.25 21.33 18.47
C ALA A 8 -11.31 20.21 17.42
N GLU A 9 -11.84 20.50 16.23
CA GLU A 9 -11.91 19.52 15.15
C GLU A 9 -10.52 19.10 14.65
N ILE A 10 -9.59 20.05 14.48
CA ILE A 10 -8.21 19.73 14.08
C ILE A 10 -7.55 18.82 15.12
N LYS A 11 -7.72 19.11 16.42
CA LYS A 11 -7.15 18.30 17.49
C LYS A 11 -7.72 16.88 17.50
N GLU A 12 -9.02 16.73 17.29
CA GLU A 12 -9.65 15.41 17.21
C GLU A 12 -9.11 14.60 16.01
N ILE A 13 -8.96 15.25 14.85
CA ILE A 13 -8.38 14.63 13.65
C ILE A 13 -6.92 14.23 13.88
N GLU A 14 -6.14 15.05 14.59
CA GLU A 14 -4.76 14.72 14.97
C GLU A 14 -4.67 13.46 15.83
N LEU A 15 -5.49 13.38 16.89
CA LEU A 15 -5.52 12.20 17.78
C LEU A 15 -5.92 10.94 17.00
N LYS A 16 -6.97 11.01 16.18
CA LYS A 16 -7.40 9.89 15.32
C LYS A 16 -6.30 9.45 14.36
N ARG A 17 -5.57 10.38 13.75
CA ARG A 17 -4.43 10.07 12.85
C ARG A 17 -3.28 9.42 13.59
N TYR A 18 -3.00 9.85 14.82
CA TYR A 18 -1.96 9.26 15.65
C TYR A 18 -2.26 7.79 15.97
N ASP A 19 -3.50 7.48 16.36
CA ASP A 19 -3.93 6.11 16.63
C ASP A 19 -3.84 5.22 15.39
N LEU A 20 -4.23 5.74 14.22
CA LEU A 20 -4.07 5.04 12.94
C LEU A 20 -2.60 4.79 12.59
N LEU A 21 -1.70 5.73 12.86
CA LEU A 21 -0.26 5.56 12.62
C LEU A 21 0.30 4.42 13.47
N ILE A 22 -0.09 4.33 14.74
CA ILE A 22 0.29 3.23 15.63
C ILE A 22 -0.24 1.90 15.10
N GLY A 23 -1.52 1.83 14.73
CA GLY A 23 -2.13 0.64 14.15
C GLY A 23 -1.43 0.17 12.87
N LYS A 24 -1.09 1.10 11.97
CA LYS A 24 -0.34 0.80 10.75
C LYS A 24 1.09 0.34 11.03
N SER A 25 1.74 0.90 12.04
CA SER A 25 3.10 0.48 12.42
C SER A 25 3.11 -0.96 12.91
N HIS A 26 2.13 -1.36 13.73
CA HIS A 26 1.96 -2.76 14.12
C HIS A 26 1.82 -3.70 12.92
N ASP A 27 1.01 -3.29 11.96
CA ASP A 27 0.67 -4.10 10.80
C ASP A 27 1.81 -4.18 9.79
N TYR A 28 2.45 -3.07 9.45
CA TYR A 28 3.40 -2.95 8.34
C TYR A 28 4.87 -2.97 8.75
N ALA A 29 5.17 -2.70 10.02
CA ALA A 29 6.53 -2.51 10.50
C ALA A 29 7.00 -3.63 11.45
N THR A 30 8.30 -3.84 11.50
CA THR A 30 8.98 -4.65 12.52
C THR A 30 9.52 -3.68 13.58
N ASP A 31 10.73 -3.89 14.11
CA ASP A 31 11.41 -2.93 14.98
C ASP A 31 11.65 -1.58 14.29
N ASP A 32 11.74 -1.59 12.95
CA ASP A 32 11.82 -0.39 12.13
C ASP A 32 10.45 -0.02 11.54
N ALA A 33 9.85 1.04 12.11
CA ALA A 33 8.56 1.63 11.74
C ALA A 33 8.42 1.94 10.23
N LEU A 34 9.53 2.13 9.51
CA LEU A 34 9.56 2.48 8.09
C LEU A 34 10.08 1.33 7.20
N SER A 35 10.22 0.13 7.75
CA SER A 35 10.81 -1.02 7.05
C SER A 35 10.04 -1.41 5.78
N ASN A 36 8.72 -1.23 5.74
CA ASN A 36 7.91 -1.46 4.54
C ASN A 36 8.34 -0.56 3.38
N PHE A 37 8.53 0.75 3.62
CA PHE A 37 8.96 1.69 2.58
C PHE A 37 10.37 1.38 2.07
N LYS A 38 11.26 0.95 2.97
CA LYS A 38 12.63 0.55 2.60
C LYS A 38 12.62 -0.72 1.73
N ARG A 39 11.83 -1.73 2.09
CA ARG A 39 11.65 -2.93 1.26
C ARG A 39 11.03 -2.61 -0.09
N MET A 40 9.96 -1.81 -0.11
CA MET A 40 9.32 -1.36 -1.35
C MET A 40 10.30 -0.63 -2.28
N ASN A 41 11.14 0.26 -1.75
CA ASN A 41 12.18 0.94 -2.54
C ASN A 41 13.19 -0.05 -3.15
N ILE A 42 13.59 -1.09 -2.40
CA ILE A 42 14.46 -2.15 -2.93
C ILE A 42 13.73 -2.93 -4.02
N LEU A 43 12.52 -3.42 -3.76
CA LEU A 43 11.72 -4.19 -4.72
C LEU A 43 11.47 -3.43 -6.02
N CYS A 44 11.11 -2.15 -5.94
CA CYS A 44 10.88 -1.31 -7.12
C CYS A 44 12.17 -1.15 -7.94
N LYS A 45 13.32 -0.97 -7.29
CA LYS A 45 14.61 -0.93 -8.01
C LYS A 45 14.96 -2.27 -8.63
N THR A 46 14.74 -3.37 -7.92
CA THR A 46 15.05 -4.72 -8.39
C THR A 46 14.20 -5.12 -9.60
N LEU A 47 12.92 -4.74 -9.60
CA LEU A 47 11.97 -5.06 -10.67
C LEU A 47 11.90 -3.98 -11.77
N ASP A 48 12.75 -2.96 -11.70
CA ASP A 48 12.70 -1.78 -12.56
C ASP A 48 11.29 -1.18 -12.67
N ILE A 49 10.72 -0.74 -11.55
CA ILE A 49 9.43 -0.04 -11.47
C ILE A 49 9.68 1.43 -11.14
N ASP A 50 9.29 2.36 -12.02
CA ASP A 50 9.31 3.82 -11.78
C ASP A 50 7.91 4.39 -11.98
N VAL A 51 7.25 4.75 -10.87
CA VAL A 51 5.88 5.31 -10.86
C VAL A 51 5.75 6.63 -11.66
N ARG A 52 6.85 7.29 -12.02
CA ARG A 52 6.82 8.50 -12.87
C ARG A 52 6.83 8.17 -14.37
N ARG A 53 7.16 6.92 -14.73
CA ARG A 53 7.33 6.49 -16.12
C ARG A 53 6.00 6.17 -16.80
N SER A 54 5.05 5.56 -16.09
CA SER A 54 3.74 5.21 -16.68
C SER A 54 2.68 4.83 -15.64
N ALA A 55 1.41 4.88 -16.05
CA ALA A 55 0.30 4.36 -15.25
C ALA A 55 0.44 2.85 -14.93
N GLY A 56 0.99 2.07 -15.87
CA GLY A 56 1.29 0.65 -15.64
C GLY A 56 2.30 0.44 -14.52
N ASP A 57 3.31 1.30 -14.40
CA ASP A 57 4.27 1.24 -13.30
C ASP A 57 3.66 1.69 -11.97
N CYS A 58 2.71 2.63 -11.97
CA CYS A 58 1.91 2.94 -10.79
C CYS A 58 1.10 1.71 -10.33
N ALA A 59 0.49 0.97 -11.26
CA ALA A 59 -0.28 -0.22 -10.94
C ALA A 59 0.62 -1.35 -10.40
N ARG A 60 1.78 -1.61 -11.03
CA ARG A 60 2.78 -2.58 -10.55
C ARG A 60 3.32 -2.23 -9.18
N PHE A 61 3.56 -0.95 -8.89
CA PHE A 61 3.93 -0.50 -7.55
C PHE A 61 2.89 -0.90 -6.50
N LEU A 62 1.60 -0.74 -6.79
CA LEU A 62 0.51 -1.13 -5.89
C LEU A 62 0.39 -2.65 -5.72
N GLN A 63 0.63 -3.42 -6.78
CA GLN A 63 0.72 -4.89 -6.70
C GLN A 63 1.83 -5.33 -5.75
N VAL A 64 3.04 -4.79 -5.93
CA VAL A 64 4.20 -5.12 -5.08
C VAL A 64 3.94 -4.74 -3.62
N LEU A 65 3.24 -3.62 -3.37
CA LEU A 65 2.83 -3.22 -2.03
C LEU A 65 1.90 -4.26 -1.38
N LYS A 66 0.92 -4.77 -2.12
CA LYS A 66 0.01 -5.81 -1.63
C LYS A 66 0.72 -7.14 -1.44
N LEU A 67 1.67 -7.48 -2.30
CA LEU A 67 2.51 -8.66 -2.13
C LEU A 67 3.38 -8.57 -0.87
N ASP A 68 4.07 -7.45 -0.62
CA ASP A 68 4.85 -7.23 0.62
C ASP A 68 3.94 -7.37 1.85
N ARG A 69 2.74 -6.76 1.81
CA ARG A 69 1.76 -6.87 2.89
C ARG A 69 1.35 -8.31 3.14
N LYS A 70 1.01 -9.07 2.09
CA LYS A 70 0.62 -10.48 2.17
C LYS A 70 1.73 -11.33 2.79
N CYS A 71 2.97 -11.19 2.31
CA CYS A 71 4.13 -11.90 2.85
C CYS A 71 4.35 -11.56 4.34
N ASN A 72 4.25 -10.29 4.70
CA ASN A 72 4.38 -9.83 6.08
C ASN A 72 3.31 -10.46 6.99
N LEU A 73 2.04 -10.49 6.57
CA LEU A 73 0.95 -11.15 7.30
C LEU A 73 1.19 -12.65 7.49
N LEU A 74 1.60 -13.34 6.43
CA LEU A 74 1.88 -14.78 6.48
C LEU A 74 3.09 -15.11 7.36
N SER A 75 4.09 -14.23 7.39
CA SER A 75 5.34 -14.45 8.14
C SER A 75 5.22 -14.19 9.64
N LYS A 76 4.41 -13.22 10.07
CA LYS A 76 4.34 -12.81 11.47
C LYS A 76 3.41 -13.65 12.34
N GLY A 77 2.43 -14.33 11.74
CA GLY A 77 1.45 -15.14 12.49
C GLY A 77 0.61 -14.36 13.50
N VAL A 78 0.61 -13.03 13.43
CA VAL A 78 -0.19 -12.14 14.30
C VAL A 78 -1.47 -11.74 13.60
N GLU A 79 -2.55 -11.57 14.38
CA GLU A 79 -3.83 -11.13 13.85
C GLU A 79 -3.72 -9.67 13.34
N PRO A 80 -4.11 -9.40 12.08
CA PRO A 80 -4.07 -8.06 11.51
C PRO A 80 -5.07 -7.13 12.20
N LYS A 81 -4.66 -5.89 12.49
CA LYS A 81 -5.56 -4.90 13.13
C LYS A 81 -6.30 -4.00 12.14
N ASN A 82 -5.76 -3.80 10.94
CA ASN A 82 -6.30 -2.84 9.98
C ASN A 82 -6.69 -3.45 8.62
N GLU A 83 -5.95 -4.45 8.13
CA GLU A 83 -6.21 -5.06 6.82
C GLU A 83 -5.99 -6.57 6.90
N SER A 84 -7.04 -7.35 6.64
CA SER A 84 -7.00 -8.82 6.70
C SER A 84 -6.31 -9.41 5.47
N ILE A 85 -5.89 -10.69 5.56
CA ILE A 85 -5.35 -11.42 4.40
C ILE A 85 -6.36 -11.45 3.25
N LYS A 86 -7.65 -11.60 3.56
CA LYS A 86 -8.72 -11.62 2.56
C LYS A 86 -8.80 -10.28 1.82
N ASP A 87 -8.78 -9.16 2.56
CA ASP A 87 -8.81 -7.83 1.96
C ASP A 87 -7.57 -7.59 1.09
N THR A 88 -6.39 -7.98 1.57
CA THR A 88 -5.14 -7.89 0.81
C THR A 88 -5.19 -8.68 -0.50
N VAL A 89 -5.74 -9.90 -0.50
CA VAL A 89 -5.86 -10.73 -1.72
C VAL A 89 -6.86 -10.13 -2.72
N MET A 90 -7.98 -9.58 -2.24
CA MET A 90 -8.94 -8.92 -3.11
C MET A 90 -8.34 -7.68 -3.78
N ASP A 91 -7.60 -6.86 -3.02
CA ASP A 91 -6.89 -5.71 -3.57
C ASP A 91 -5.77 -6.13 -4.54
N GLU A 92 -5.05 -7.21 -4.25
CA GLU A 92 -4.02 -7.76 -5.14
C GLU A 92 -4.62 -8.13 -6.51
N HIS A 93 -5.75 -8.85 -6.55
CA HIS A 93 -6.44 -9.16 -7.81
C HIS A 93 -6.88 -7.90 -8.55
N ASN A 94 -7.48 -6.94 -7.85
CA ASN A 94 -7.88 -5.67 -8.47
C ASN A 94 -6.70 -4.95 -9.14
N TYR A 95 -5.54 -4.91 -8.48
CA TYR A 95 -4.35 -4.28 -9.08
C TYR A 95 -3.73 -5.11 -10.20
N ILE A 96 -3.89 -6.43 -10.23
CA ILE A 96 -3.54 -7.28 -11.38
C ILE A 96 -4.35 -6.86 -12.60
N ASP A 97 -5.67 -6.83 -12.48
CA ASP A 97 -6.56 -6.49 -13.58
C ASP A 97 -6.35 -5.06 -14.07
N LEU A 98 -6.17 -4.10 -13.15
CA LEU A 98 -5.91 -2.71 -13.49
C LEU A 98 -4.55 -2.51 -14.19
N ALA A 99 -3.50 -3.20 -13.74
CA ALA A 99 -2.21 -3.13 -14.41
C ALA A 99 -2.29 -3.70 -15.83
N TYR A 100 -3.00 -4.82 -16.00
CA TYR A 100 -3.22 -5.40 -17.32
C TYR A 100 -4.01 -4.46 -18.23
N GLY A 101 -5.03 -3.78 -17.70
CA GLY A 101 -5.75 -2.71 -18.41
C GLY A 101 -4.82 -1.59 -18.91
N CYS A 102 -3.87 -1.14 -18.08
CA CYS A 102 -2.86 -0.16 -18.51
C CYS A 102 -1.92 -0.71 -19.60
N ASP A 103 -1.60 -1.99 -19.57
CA ASP A 103 -0.76 -2.62 -20.59
C ASP A 103 -1.51 -2.77 -21.93
N ILE A 104 -2.79 -3.16 -21.89
CA ILE A 104 -3.69 -3.18 -23.06
C ILE A 104 -3.76 -1.80 -23.72
N GLU A 105 -4.02 -0.74 -22.93
CA GLU A 105 -4.14 0.63 -23.45
C GLU A 105 -2.86 1.08 -24.18
N ARG A 106 -1.69 0.60 -23.72
CA ARG A 106 -0.39 0.89 -24.33
C ARG A 106 -0.05 0.03 -25.54
N GLY A 107 -0.93 -0.92 -25.91
CA GLY A 107 -0.67 -1.89 -26.96
C GLY A 107 0.34 -2.96 -26.57
N ILE A 108 0.57 -3.18 -25.26
CA ILE A 108 1.40 -4.26 -24.72
C ILE A 108 0.50 -5.47 -24.46
N CYS A 109 -0.15 -5.95 -25.53
CA CYS A 109 -0.87 -7.22 -25.52
C CYS A 109 -0.10 -8.19 -26.41
N TYR A 110 0.68 -9.07 -25.79
CA TYR A 110 1.33 -10.15 -26.50
C TYR A 110 0.38 -11.34 -26.59
N ASP A 111 -0.65 -11.23 -27.41
CA ASP A 111 -1.24 -12.42 -28.00
C ASP A 111 -0.36 -12.78 -29.20
N LYS A 112 0.26 -13.96 -29.14
CA LYS A 112 0.93 -14.55 -30.31
C LYS A 112 -0.09 -14.93 -31.37
#